data_AF-A0A9D4I4Z5-F1
#
_entry.id   AF-A0A9D4I4Z5-F1
#
_cell.length_a   1.000
_cell.length_b   1.000
_cell.length_c   1.000
_cell.angle_alpha   90.00
_cell.angle_beta   90.00
_cell.angle_gamma   90.00
#
_symmetry.space_group_name_H-M   'P 1'
#
loop_
_entity.id
_entity.type
_entity.pdbx_description
1 polymer ?
#
loop_
_entity_poly.entity_id
_entity_poly.type
_entity_poly.pdbx_seq_one_letter_code
_entity_poly.pdbx_strand_id
1 'polypeptide(L)'
;METPDDGLFDHDEADVTIVSYMFACAKSNQGVVRVLSDDTDIFILLVYWVYRANVQCRVQMKGLDMLKLNPKCMRLLGMHALSACDTTSYPYGKGKVDAFDKLLLGDYPGLSDVLGEKGKTNEELVKASKPFINALYDQPAENDSALQTLHKEEHSKTADTATNRTKPTSSHSTCTSTYHAVEGSKLQSTP
;
A
#
# COMPACT_ATOMS: atom_id res chain seq x y z
N MET A 1 34.67 23.11 15.17
CA MET A 1 33.30 23.31 15.69
C MET A 1 32.41 23.01 14.51
N GLU A 2 32.14 21.72 14.31
CA GLU A 2 31.33 21.23 13.20
C GLU A 2 29.87 21.36 13.60
N THR A 3 29.09 22.01 12.76
CA THR A 3 27.63 22.10 12.89
C THR A 3 27.04 20.69 12.69
N PRO A 4 26.05 20.27 13.49
CA PRO A 4 25.39 18.99 13.27
C PRO A 4 24.69 19.03 11.91
N ASP A 5 25.00 18.03 11.11
CA ASP A 5 24.29 17.64 9.90
C ASP A 5 22.78 17.62 10.18
N ASP A 6 22.08 18.57 9.57
CA ASP A 6 20.65 18.77 9.55
C ASP A 6 19.92 17.77 8.62
N GLY A 7 20.58 16.65 8.28
CA GLY A 7 20.07 15.54 7.48
C GLY A 7 19.06 14.61 8.18
N LEU A 8 18.55 14.94 9.37
CA LEU A 8 17.48 14.16 10.00
C LEU A 8 16.11 14.58 9.46
N PHE A 9 15.84 14.27 8.20
CA PHE A 9 14.48 14.26 7.65
C PHE A 9 13.72 13.05 8.19
N ASP A 10 13.44 13.02 9.51
CA ASP A 10 12.41 12.14 10.10
C ASP A 10 11.03 12.74 9.76
N HIS A 11 10.69 12.77 8.47
CA HIS A 11 9.29 12.90 8.07
C HIS A 11 8.74 11.49 7.95
N ASP A 12 8.12 11.02 9.04
CA ASP A 12 7.23 9.85 8.95
C ASP A 12 6.27 10.08 7.79
N GLU A 13 6.19 9.09 6.91
CA GLU A 13 5.29 9.12 5.77
C GLU A 13 3.83 9.29 6.25
N ALA A 14 2.99 9.94 5.43
CA ALA A 14 1.65 10.35 5.87
C ALA A 14 0.78 9.15 6.27
N ASP A 15 0.97 8.01 5.60
CA ASP A 15 0.31 6.74 5.87
C ASP A 15 0.71 6.16 7.24
N VAL A 16 2.01 6.16 7.57
CA VAL A 16 2.55 5.75 8.88
C VAL A 16 1.97 6.63 9.98
N THR A 17 1.93 7.94 9.77
CA THR A 17 1.38 8.91 10.72
C THR A 17 -0.11 8.66 10.97
N ILE A 18 -0.91 8.44 9.92
CA ILE A 18 -2.36 8.22 10.03
C ILE A 18 -2.67 6.90 10.75
N VAL A 19 -1.96 5.82 10.42
CA VAL A 19 -2.11 4.53 11.10
C VAL A 19 -1.74 4.64 12.57
N SER A 20 -0.63 5.33 12.88
CA SER A 20 -0.19 5.56 14.26
C SER A 20 -1.21 6.36 15.07
N TYR A 21 -1.79 7.41 14.47
CA TYR A 21 -2.85 8.20 15.09
C TYR A 21 -4.11 7.37 15.37
N MET A 22 -4.52 6.52 14.42
CA MET A 22 -5.64 5.60 14.60
C MET A 22 -5.42 4.69 15.82
N PHE A 23 -4.22 4.13 15.98
CA PHE A 23 -3.87 3.32 17.15
C PHE A 23 -3.90 4.12 18.47
N ALA A 24 -3.44 5.36 18.46
CA ALA A 24 -3.51 6.23 19.64
C ALA A 24 -4.98 6.48 20.05
N CYS A 25 -5.86 6.81 19.10
CA CYS A 25 -7.29 6.98 19.34
C CYS A 25 -7.96 5.70 19.87
N ALA A 26 -7.59 4.54 19.32
CA ALA A 26 -8.09 3.24 19.78
C ALA A 26 -7.71 2.99 21.25
N LYS A 27 -6.45 3.27 21.64
CA LYS A 27 -5.98 3.13 23.03
C LYS A 27 -6.66 4.11 23.99
N SER A 28 -7.02 5.30 23.52
CA SER A 28 -7.72 6.31 24.31
C SER A 28 -9.25 6.10 24.36
N ASN A 29 -9.75 4.94 23.91
CA ASN A 29 -11.19 4.61 23.89
C ASN A 29 -12.06 5.65 23.15
N GLN A 30 -11.51 6.29 22.11
CA GLN A 30 -12.35 7.13 21.26
C GLN A 30 -13.39 6.27 20.53
N GLY A 31 -14.64 6.74 20.49
CA GLY A 31 -15.72 5.98 19.86
C GLY A 31 -15.60 5.87 18.33
N VAL A 32 -15.12 6.93 17.66
CA VAL A 32 -15.05 7.00 16.19
C VAL A 32 -13.80 7.76 15.73
N VAL A 33 -13.04 7.17 14.80
CA VAL A 33 -11.95 7.81 14.07
C VAL A 33 -12.40 8.03 12.63
N ARG A 34 -12.32 9.28 12.14
CA ARG A 34 -12.67 9.62 10.76
C ARG A 34 -11.43 10.09 10.02
N VAL A 35 -11.06 9.35 8.98
CA VAL A 35 -9.92 9.67 8.12
C VAL A 35 -10.43 10.32 6.84
N LEU A 36 -9.93 11.52 6.56
CA LEU A 36 -10.18 12.24 5.31
C LEU A 36 -8.97 12.06 4.40
N SER A 37 -9.04 11.06 3.53
CA SER A 37 -8.04 10.80 2.51
C SER A 37 -8.71 10.16 1.30
N ASP A 38 -8.14 10.34 0.12
CA ASP A 38 -8.48 9.64 -1.11
C ASP A 38 -7.46 8.61 -1.57
N ASP A 39 -6.36 8.51 -0.83
CA ASP A 39 -5.27 7.57 -1.03
C ASP A 39 -5.74 6.11 -0.80
N THR A 40 -5.38 5.24 -1.75
CA THR A 40 -5.72 3.82 -1.69
C THR A 40 -4.85 3.07 -0.69
N ASP A 41 -3.61 3.52 -0.50
CA ASP A 41 -2.64 2.84 0.34
C ASP A 41 -3.03 3.04 1.81
N ILE A 42 -3.46 4.25 2.18
CA ILE A 42 -4.11 4.55 3.47
C ILE A 42 -5.35 3.68 3.69
N PHE A 43 -6.22 3.55 2.68
CA PHE A 43 -7.42 2.72 2.80
C PHE A 43 -7.05 1.26 3.12
N ILE A 44 -6.12 0.68 2.35
CA ILE A 44 -5.69 -0.71 2.52
C ILE A 44 -5.04 -0.93 3.89
N LEU A 45 -4.18 -0.01 4.33
CA LEU A 45 -3.52 -0.06 5.64
C LEU A 45 -4.52 0.02 6.80
N LEU A 46 -5.52 0.91 6.72
CA LEU A 46 -6.56 1.03 7.75
C LEU A 46 -7.38 -0.25 7.86
N VAL A 47 -7.82 -0.81 6.74
CA VAL A 47 -8.57 -2.08 6.72
C VAL A 47 -7.75 -3.17 7.38
N TYR A 48 -6.51 -3.34 6.93
CA TYR A 48 -5.61 -4.37 7.45
C TYR A 48 -5.40 -4.25 8.97
N TRP A 49 -5.05 -3.06 9.48
CA TRP A 49 -4.74 -2.90 10.90
C TRP A 49 -5.95 -2.98 11.81
N VAL A 50 -7.13 -2.54 11.33
CA VAL A 50 -8.38 -2.67 12.09
C VAL A 50 -8.68 -4.13 12.41
N TYR A 51 -8.54 -5.02 11.42
CA TYR A 51 -8.75 -6.46 11.62
C TYR A 51 -7.58 -7.11 12.37
N ARG A 52 -6.33 -6.85 11.94
CA ARG A 52 -5.15 -7.51 12.50
C ARG A 52 -4.95 -7.24 13.98
N ALA A 53 -5.12 -5.98 14.39
CA ALA A 53 -4.95 -5.58 15.78
C ALA A 53 -6.27 -5.64 16.57
N ASN A 54 -7.35 -6.14 15.96
CA ASN A 54 -8.68 -6.22 16.56
C ASN A 54 -9.11 -4.88 17.18
N VAL A 55 -8.97 -3.81 16.41
CA VAL A 55 -9.28 -2.44 16.85
C VAL A 55 -10.78 -2.34 17.14
N GLN A 56 -11.14 -1.91 18.34
CA GLN A 56 -12.54 -1.82 18.78
C GLN A 56 -13.20 -0.48 18.41
N CYS A 57 -12.41 0.57 18.15
CA CYS A 57 -12.95 1.87 17.77
C CYS A 57 -13.46 1.84 16.32
N ARG A 58 -14.49 2.63 16.04
CA ARG A 58 -15.08 2.70 14.71
C ARG A 58 -14.20 3.55 13.80
N VAL A 59 -13.49 2.94 12.86
CA VAL A 59 -12.65 3.65 11.87
C VAL A 59 -13.43 3.84 10.58
N GLN A 60 -13.52 5.09 10.12
CA GLN A 60 -14.22 5.44 8.88
C GLN A 60 -13.35 6.22 7.91
N MET A 61 -13.47 5.91 6.62
CA MET A 61 -12.84 6.65 5.53
C MET A 61 -13.86 6.80 4.40
N LYS A 62 -14.06 8.01 3.88
CA LYS A 62 -15.09 8.33 2.88
C LYS A 62 -16.50 7.81 3.25
N GLY A 63 -16.83 7.80 4.54
CA GLY A 63 -18.11 7.30 5.07
C GLY A 63 -18.24 5.77 5.16
N LEU A 64 -17.27 5.01 4.63
CA LEU A 64 -17.18 3.57 4.77
C LEU A 64 -16.62 3.21 6.15
N ASP A 65 -17.17 2.18 6.77
CA ASP A 65 -16.80 1.70 8.10
C ASP A 65 -15.94 0.46 7.98
N MET A 66 -14.67 0.56 8.40
CA MET A 66 -13.69 -0.51 8.17
C MET A 66 -14.06 -1.80 8.90
N LEU A 67 -14.76 -1.73 10.03
CA LEU A 67 -15.22 -2.90 10.80
C LEU A 67 -16.32 -3.69 10.09
N LYS A 68 -17.05 -3.05 9.17
CA LYS A 68 -18.14 -3.69 8.41
C LYS A 68 -17.65 -4.42 7.17
N LEU A 69 -16.36 -4.36 6.88
CA LEU A 69 -15.77 -5.06 5.75
C LEU A 69 -15.65 -6.56 6.09
N ASN A 70 -15.27 -7.36 5.10
CA ASN A 70 -15.09 -8.79 5.31
C ASN A 70 -13.68 -9.04 5.87
N PRO A 71 -13.46 -9.92 6.86
CA PRO A 71 -12.11 -10.32 7.27
C PRO A 71 -11.23 -10.84 6.12
N LYS A 72 -11.82 -11.33 5.01
CA LYS A 72 -11.10 -11.61 3.76
C LYS A 72 -10.30 -10.41 3.25
N CYS A 73 -10.69 -9.19 3.59
CA CYS A 73 -9.97 -7.96 3.28
C CYS A 73 -8.58 -7.89 3.92
N MET A 74 -8.24 -8.74 4.90
CA MET A 74 -6.87 -8.90 5.38
C MET A 74 -5.87 -9.28 4.28
N ARG A 75 -6.35 -10.00 3.26
CA ARG A 75 -5.54 -10.38 2.09
C ARG A 75 -5.30 -9.21 1.14
N LEU A 76 -5.98 -8.06 1.31
CA LEU A 76 -5.77 -6.87 0.49
C LEU A 76 -4.35 -6.34 0.61
N LEU A 77 -3.75 -6.41 1.80
CA LEU A 77 -2.37 -5.94 1.97
C LEU A 77 -1.40 -6.79 1.14
N GLY A 78 -1.52 -8.13 1.23
CA GLY A 78 -0.69 -9.02 0.41
C GLY A 78 -0.94 -8.86 -1.09
N MET A 79 -2.19 -8.69 -1.51
CA MET A 79 -2.54 -8.36 -2.90
C MET A 79 -1.88 -7.04 -3.34
N HIS A 80 -1.98 -6.01 -2.51
CA HIS A 80 -1.44 -4.68 -2.79
C HIS A 80 0.09 -4.70 -2.91
N ALA A 81 0.77 -5.40 -1.99
CA ALA A 81 2.21 -5.59 -2.03
C ALA A 81 2.69 -6.30 -3.30
N LEU A 82 1.92 -7.29 -3.79
CA LEU A 82 2.26 -8.08 -4.99
C LEU A 82 1.83 -7.45 -6.31
N SER A 83 0.85 -6.54 -6.28
CA SER A 83 0.30 -5.87 -7.47
C SER A 83 0.60 -4.36 -7.46
N ALA A 84 1.81 -4.02 -7.02
CA ALA A 84 2.32 -2.66 -6.84
C ALA A 84 1.57 -1.79 -5.81
N CYS A 85 2.28 -1.47 -4.72
CA CYS A 85 2.17 -0.16 -4.09
C CYS A 85 3.10 0.82 -4.81
N ASP A 86 3.09 2.10 -4.45
CA ASP A 86 3.86 3.16 -5.14
C ASP A 86 5.37 2.88 -5.26
N THR A 87 5.91 1.92 -4.49
CA THR A 87 7.33 1.56 -4.45
C THR A 87 7.68 0.23 -5.12
N THR A 88 6.72 -0.56 -5.60
CA THR A 88 6.98 -1.88 -6.19
C THR A 88 6.58 -1.98 -7.66
N SER A 89 7.35 -2.74 -8.44
CA SER A 89 7.05 -3.00 -9.85
C SER A 89 5.78 -3.84 -9.98
N TYR A 90 4.92 -3.47 -10.93
CA TYR A 90 3.64 -4.12 -11.17
C TYR A 90 3.79 -5.35 -12.11
N PRO A 91 3.10 -6.49 -11.87
CA PRO A 91 3.10 -7.64 -12.79
C PRO A 91 2.69 -7.26 -14.22
N TYR A 92 3.53 -7.54 -15.22
CA TYR A 92 3.30 -7.04 -16.58
C TYR A 92 1.89 -7.35 -17.12
N GLY A 93 1.25 -6.34 -17.72
CA GLY A 93 -0.03 -6.45 -18.41
C GLY A 93 -1.25 -6.65 -17.50
N LYS A 94 -1.11 -6.43 -16.18
CA LYS A 94 -2.24 -6.50 -15.24
C LYS A 94 -2.48 -5.12 -14.59
N GLY A 95 -3.60 -4.94 -13.91
CA GLY A 95 -3.90 -3.74 -13.10
C GLY A 95 -4.43 -4.07 -11.70
N LYS A 96 -4.48 -3.07 -10.81
CA LYS A 96 -5.03 -3.23 -9.43
C LYS A 96 -6.45 -3.81 -9.44
N VAL A 97 -7.25 -3.48 -10.45
CA VAL A 97 -8.59 -4.05 -10.66
C VAL A 97 -8.53 -5.55 -10.95
N ASP A 98 -7.65 -6.00 -11.86
CA ASP A 98 -7.49 -7.44 -12.15
C ASP A 98 -7.06 -8.21 -10.88
N ALA A 99 -6.13 -7.66 -10.12
CA ALA A 99 -5.64 -8.25 -8.87
C ALA A 99 -6.75 -8.36 -7.82
N PHE A 100 -7.60 -7.34 -7.73
CA PHE A 100 -8.77 -7.35 -6.85
C PHE A 100 -9.82 -8.38 -7.29
N ASP A 101 -10.11 -8.46 -8.59
CA ASP A 101 -11.05 -9.45 -9.13
C ASP A 101 -10.58 -10.88 -8.85
N LYS A 102 -9.28 -11.16 -9.02
CA LYS A 102 -8.71 -12.47 -8.64
C LYS A 102 -8.85 -12.73 -7.15
N LEU A 103 -8.58 -11.73 -6.32
CA LEU A 103 -8.73 -11.86 -4.87
C LEU A 103 -10.17 -12.21 -4.46
N LEU A 104 -11.18 -11.68 -5.16
CA LEU A 104 -12.59 -11.98 -4.89
C LEU A 104 -13.00 -13.40 -5.32
N LEU A 105 -12.42 -13.91 -6.40
CA LEU A 105 -12.77 -15.22 -6.98
C LEU A 105 -12.05 -16.40 -6.29
N GLY A 106 -10.88 -16.17 -5.71
CA GLY A 106 -10.05 -17.19 -5.09
C GLY A 106 -9.97 -17.11 -3.56
N ASP A 107 -9.29 -18.09 -2.97
CA ASP A 107 -8.81 -18.00 -1.59
C ASP A 107 -7.28 -18.11 -1.56
N TYR A 108 -6.64 -17.11 -0.97
CA TYR A 108 -5.19 -16.98 -0.88
C TYR A 108 -4.77 -16.70 0.56
N PRO A 109 -4.88 -17.69 1.47
CA PRO A 109 -4.60 -17.49 2.89
C PRO A 109 -3.17 -17.00 3.17
N GLY A 110 -2.20 -17.42 2.34
CA GLY A 110 -0.82 -16.97 2.42
C GLY A 110 -0.62 -15.44 2.29
N LEU A 111 -1.58 -14.72 1.67
CA LEU A 111 -1.50 -13.27 1.52
C LEU A 111 -1.71 -12.50 2.83
N SER A 112 -2.39 -13.08 3.82
CA SER A 112 -2.55 -12.47 5.15
C SER A 112 -1.59 -13.07 6.19
N ASP A 113 -1.23 -14.34 6.01
CA ASP A 113 -0.58 -15.13 7.08
C ASP A 113 0.95 -15.19 6.93
N VAL A 114 1.47 -14.81 5.77
CA VAL A 114 2.91 -14.84 5.45
C VAL A 114 3.39 -13.48 4.96
N LEU A 115 2.65 -12.85 4.05
CA LEU A 115 2.97 -11.49 3.59
C LEU A 115 2.64 -10.48 4.70
N GLY A 116 3.66 -9.79 5.22
CA GLY A 116 3.53 -8.84 6.33
C GLY A 116 3.93 -9.41 7.71
N GLU A 117 4.46 -10.64 7.76
CA GLU A 117 4.99 -11.23 8.98
C GLU A 117 6.50 -11.06 9.13
N LYS A 118 6.95 -10.74 10.34
CA LYS A 118 8.37 -10.63 10.65
C LYS A 118 8.98 -12.03 10.77
N GLY A 119 10.14 -12.24 10.13
CA GLY A 119 10.91 -13.48 10.26
C GLY A 119 10.51 -14.59 9.29
N LYS A 120 9.64 -14.32 8.31
CA LYS A 120 9.36 -15.23 7.20
C LYS A 120 10.51 -15.25 6.20
N THR A 121 10.84 -16.45 5.71
CA THR A 121 11.91 -16.60 4.71
C THR A 121 11.43 -16.21 3.31
N ASN A 122 12.35 -15.91 2.41
CA ASN A 122 12.02 -15.64 1.01
C ASN A 122 11.29 -16.84 0.37
N GLU A 123 11.66 -18.07 0.72
CA GLU A 123 11.00 -19.27 0.23
C GLU A 123 9.54 -19.35 0.70
N GLU A 124 9.26 -19.01 1.96
CA GLU A 124 7.89 -18.94 2.48
C GLU A 124 7.08 -17.86 1.75
N LEU A 125 7.67 -16.67 1.52
CA LEU A 125 7.04 -15.57 0.80
C LEU A 125 6.71 -15.96 -0.64
N VAL A 126 7.66 -16.57 -1.35
CA VAL A 126 7.47 -17.06 -2.73
C VAL A 126 6.38 -18.13 -2.77
N LYS A 127 6.43 -19.11 -1.85
CA LYS A 127 5.42 -20.16 -1.77
C LYS A 127 4.01 -19.61 -1.51
N ALA A 128 3.88 -18.61 -0.64
CA ALA A 128 2.61 -17.99 -0.29
C ALA A 128 2.04 -17.09 -1.41
N SER A 129 2.91 -16.39 -2.14
CA SER A 129 2.53 -15.46 -3.22
C SER A 129 2.24 -16.17 -4.55
N LYS A 130 2.90 -17.30 -4.83
CA LYS A 130 2.79 -18.04 -6.09
C LYS A 130 1.35 -18.33 -6.53
N PRO A 131 0.43 -18.87 -5.68
CA PRO A 131 -0.94 -19.14 -6.11
C PRO A 131 -1.67 -17.88 -6.59
N PHE A 132 -1.41 -16.74 -5.95
CA PHE A 132 -2.00 -15.46 -6.33
C PHE A 132 -1.45 -14.94 -7.66
N ILE A 133 -0.12 -14.96 -7.84
CA ILE A 133 0.53 -14.57 -9.09
C ILE A 133 0.06 -15.46 -10.26
N ASN A 134 -0.03 -16.77 -10.04
CA ASN A 134 -0.54 -17.70 -11.05
C ASN A 134 -1.98 -17.36 -11.45
N ALA A 135 -2.84 -17.10 -10.47
CA ALA A 135 -4.23 -16.72 -10.73
C ALA A 135 -4.34 -15.39 -11.50
N LEU A 136 -3.43 -14.44 -11.25
CA LEU A 136 -3.36 -13.18 -11.98
C LEU A 136 -3.12 -13.39 -13.48
N TYR A 137 -2.37 -14.43 -13.85
CA TYR A 137 -2.10 -14.83 -15.24
C TYR A 137 -2.99 -15.98 -15.74
N ASP A 138 -4.10 -16.27 -15.05
CA ASP A 138 -5.03 -17.36 -15.40
C ASP A 138 -4.34 -18.73 -15.50
N GLN A 139 -3.29 -18.94 -14.70
CA GLN A 139 -2.53 -20.18 -14.62
C GLN A 139 -2.96 -21.04 -13.42
N PRO A 140 -2.80 -22.38 -13.49
CA PRO A 140 -3.04 -23.26 -12.35
C PRO A 140 -2.14 -22.92 -11.15
N ALA A 141 -2.65 -23.06 -9.93
CA ALA A 141 -1.94 -22.69 -8.70
C ALA A 141 -0.59 -23.43 -8.50
N GLU A 142 -0.47 -24.65 -9.01
CA GLU A 142 0.76 -25.46 -8.89
C GLU A 142 1.82 -25.11 -9.95
N ASN A 143 1.46 -24.34 -10.98
CA ASN A 143 2.35 -24.05 -12.09
C ASN A 143 3.59 -23.24 -11.65
N ASP A 144 4.79 -23.81 -11.81
CA ASP A 144 6.07 -23.14 -11.51
C ASP A 144 6.46 -22.07 -12.55
N SER A 145 5.74 -21.96 -13.67
CA SER A 145 6.15 -21.12 -14.79
C SER A 145 5.82 -19.62 -14.65
N ALA A 146 4.88 -19.21 -13.78
CA ALA A 146 4.48 -17.78 -13.73
C ALA A 146 5.58 -16.88 -13.14
N LEU A 147 6.39 -17.40 -12.21
CA LEU A 147 7.59 -16.69 -11.73
C LEU A 147 8.63 -16.51 -12.86
N GLN A 148 8.69 -17.44 -13.82
CA GLN A 148 9.58 -17.31 -14.98
C GLN A 148 9.05 -16.31 -16.02
N THR A 149 7.73 -16.12 -16.10
CA THR A 149 7.11 -15.07 -16.94
C THR A 149 7.50 -13.67 -16.47
N LEU A 150 7.59 -13.44 -15.15
CA LEU A 150 8.08 -12.17 -14.58
C LEU A 150 9.53 -11.86 -15.02
N HIS A 151 10.40 -12.87 -15.14
CA HIS A 151 11.79 -12.69 -15.58
C HIS A 151 11.97 -12.62 -17.11
N LYS A 152 11.17 -13.36 -17.89
CA LYS A 152 11.38 -13.47 -19.35
C LYS A 152 11.06 -12.19 -20.13
N GLU A 153 10.13 -11.37 -19.65
CA GLU A 153 9.73 -10.14 -20.35
C GLU A 153 10.66 -8.95 -20.04
N GLU A 154 11.37 -8.99 -18.89
CA GLU A 154 12.39 -8.00 -18.54
C GLU A 154 13.64 -8.12 -19.45
N HIS A 155 14.02 -9.36 -19.82
CA HIS A 155 15.12 -9.64 -20.74
C HIS A 155 14.80 -9.38 -22.22
N SER A 156 13.53 -9.50 -22.64
CA SER A 156 13.15 -9.19 -24.03
C SER A 156 13.24 -7.68 -24.31
N LYS A 157 12.97 -6.82 -23.33
CA LYS A 157 12.95 -5.36 -23.52
C LYS A 157 14.31 -4.68 -23.38
N THR A 158 15.26 -5.28 -22.66
CA THR A 158 16.66 -4.79 -22.67
C THR A 158 17.30 -4.98 -24.05
N ALA A 159 16.86 -5.97 -24.82
CA ALA A 159 17.29 -6.17 -26.20
C ALA A 159 16.65 -5.16 -27.18
N ASP A 160 15.35 -4.85 -27.03
CA ASP A 160 14.64 -3.94 -27.96
C ASP A 160 14.87 -2.45 -27.68
N THR A 161 15.19 -2.07 -26.45
CA THR A 161 15.41 -0.65 -26.07
C THR A 161 16.84 -0.18 -26.40
N ALA A 162 17.81 -1.10 -26.51
CA ALA A 162 19.20 -0.76 -26.83
C ALA A 162 19.40 -0.31 -28.30
N THR A 163 18.46 -0.63 -29.19
CA THR A 163 18.57 -0.36 -30.63
C THR A 163 17.96 0.97 -31.08
N ASN A 164 17.20 1.68 -30.24
CA ASN A 164 16.46 2.89 -30.63
C ASN A 164 16.54 4.04 -29.60
N ARG A 165 17.73 4.35 -29.09
CA ARG A 165 17.91 5.53 -28.20
C ARG A 165 18.45 6.74 -28.96
N THR A 166 17.56 7.52 -29.57
CA THR A 166 17.80 8.95 -29.76
C THR A 166 17.57 9.68 -28.44
N LYS A 167 18.53 10.52 -28.06
CA LYS A 167 18.69 11.16 -26.75
C LYS A 167 17.55 12.18 -26.48
N PRO A 168 16.76 12.08 -25.38
CA PRO A 168 15.87 13.16 -24.98
C PRO A 168 16.63 14.20 -24.13
N THR A 169 16.51 15.44 -24.56
CA THR A 169 16.94 16.69 -23.90
C THR A 169 16.20 16.93 -22.58
N SER A 170 16.91 17.54 -21.62
CA SER A 170 16.40 17.88 -20.29
C SER A 170 15.37 19.00 -20.29
N SER A 171 14.31 18.84 -19.52
CA SER A 171 13.50 19.96 -19.04
C SER A 171 13.17 19.77 -17.56
N HIS A 172 13.79 20.61 -16.72
CA HIS A 172 13.44 20.81 -15.32
C HIS A 172 12.01 21.36 -15.20
N SER A 173 11.26 20.87 -14.21
CA SER A 173 10.07 21.55 -13.67
C SER A 173 9.98 21.29 -12.18
N THR A 174 10.56 22.19 -11.39
CA THR A 174 10.33 22.33 -9.95
C THR A 174 8.92 22.86 -9.71
N CYS A 175 8.08 22.12 -9.00
CA CYS A 175 6.80 22.61 -8.49
C CYS A 175 6.98 23.02 -7.02
N THR A 176 6.95 24.33 -6.76
CA THR A 176 6.97 24.92 -5.42
C THR A 176 5.52 25.07 -4.94
N SER A 177 5.16 24.45 -3.82
CA SER A 177 3.84 24.66 -3.19
C SER A 177 3.98 25.66 -2.02
N THR A 178 3.33 26.81 -2.14
CA THR A 178 3.23 27.84 -1.10
C THR A 178 2.05 27.54 -0.16
N TYR A 179 2.33 27.50 1.14
CA TYR A 179 1.32 27.40 2.20
C TYR A 179 0.70 28.78 2.49
N HIS A 180 -0.63 28.86 2.50
CA HIS A 180 -1.36 29.96 3.12
C HIS A 180 -1.91 29.50 4.48
N ALA A 181 -1.35 30.04 5.56
CA ALA A 181 -1.91 29.92 6.90
C ALA A 181 -3.12 30.86 7.01
N VAL A 182 -4.29 30.33 7.40
CA VAL A 182 -5.42 31.14 7.85
C VAL A 182 -5.34 31.20 9.37
N GLU A 183 -4.95 32.37 9.90
CA GLU A 183 -4.97 32.66 11.33
C GLU A 183 -6.41 32.70 11.88
N GLY A 184 -6.59 32.09 13.05
CA GLY A 184 -7.86 32.02 13.74
C GLY A 184 -8.35 33.36 14.29
N SER A 185 -9.67 33.51 14.38
CA SER A 185 -10.31 34.60 15.11
C SER A 185 -11.18 34.06 16.24
N LYS A 186 -10.58 34.14 17.45
CA LYS A 186 -11.12 34.40 18.79
C LYS A 186 -12.52 33.90 19.20
N LEU A 187 -12.49 33.07 20.25
CA LEU A 187 -13.48 32.95 21.31
C LEU A 187 -14.00 34.32 21.78
N GLN A 188 -15.32 34.44 21.98
CA GLN A 188 -15.91 35.30 23.00
C GLN A 188 -16.99 34.53 23.77
N SER A 189 -16.81 34.53 25.08
CA SER A 189 -17.71 34.03 26.12
C SER A 189 -18.89 35.00 26.35
N THR A 190 -19.97 34.41 26.87
CA THR A 190 -21.21 34.96 27.40
C THR A 190 -21.05 36.13 28.40
N PRO A 191 -22.14 36.86 28.67
CA PRO A 191 -23.05 36.48 29.78
C PRO A 191 -24.36 35.83 29.36
#